data_AF-A0A0H2S333-F1
#
_entry.id   AF-A0A0H2S333-F1
#
_cell.length_a   1.000
_cell.length_b   1.000
_cell.length_c   1.000
_cell.angle_alpha   90.00
_cell.angle_beta   90.00
_cell.angle_gamma   90.00
#
_symmetry.space_group_name_H-M   'P 1'
#
loop_
_entity.id
_entity.type
_entity.pdbx_description
1 polymer ?
#
loop_
_entity_poly.entity_id
_entity_poly.type
_entity_poly.pdbx_seq_one_letter_code
_entity_poly.pdbx_strand_id
1 'polypeptide(L)'
;MPGPSNTKKKQKQKAIQGDVSSTLPNDLDEADGYVERVNILCKLLDIPDLTTKSGLKLIHKDFEALYGRLESVFTSHRSNDSIASSVIAVYAKWSADSLLRDRLFFEEDVLSKVLPLLDREACRLVALQVLCAITHHSTHRVCSEMAKRATNPLLDLLDKDPDDRRTAELAITVIGHCVTSLAGGKDAVSGPVLMLFEVPRLLRSIVKQIRKPSASPMLIDHALNALVALALHCSPEFSAYSPALNLLIACTRSPDIQTRGVAVNGILRVVQSKSEIDTGMYPQASYEAVENPMADHLLDALDDYGPMIKGEIFKTALTRRNFVEAMEKAMEDQDLYVLGLKISDLILNVELSIVDGMVRCEDPITGEPDDYDFGLPFRRWLDSLPFCANTLRARASGDPLLWDKADIMDLKYLILKRRMDEAQKLVSKSLERNPNVPFFYYIKSLGSNQADALRAAKKGLKCRATAKCDYVRFALLNRACDIAFGLGLQCLQTAGTDKEWDEGIAFIMSARKDALKFMGTAPPDARCMKNVTFQHFLLEIIIRGSEISMDFRELVDGTTRLSFADQYAAYLHVPILKTQKRLARETIMSQMPAASKEWGDVVVAIADLHSYKSKKESRAITAGDPRGIAWTLGLKQGNH
;
A
#
# COMPACT_ATOMS: atom_id res chain seq x y z
N MET A 1 -21.88 -14.70 -63.05
CA MET A 1 -22.09 -13.24 -63.14
C MET A 1 -21.15 -12.55 -62.16
N PRO A 2 -20.12 -11.82 -62.63
CA PRO A 2 -19.24 -11.04 -61.76
C PRO A 2 -19.83 -9.65 -61.53
N GLY A 3 -19.94 -9.25 -60.25
CA GLY A 3 -20.43 -7.94 -59.83
C GLY A 3 -19.41 -6.81 -60.06
N PRO A 4 -19.84 -5.54 -60.10
CA PRO A 4 -19.04 -4.44 -60.60
C PRO A 4 -17.91 -4.05 -59.63
N SER A 5 -16.70 -3.93 -60.17
CA SER A 5 -15.52 -3.50 -59.43
C SER A 5 -15.64 -2.02 -59.04
N ASN A 6 -15.57 -1.72 -57.75
CA ASN A 6 -15.41 -0.35 -57.26
C ASN A 6 -13.99 0.14 -57.52
N THR A 7 -13.80 0.87 -58.63
CA THR A 7 -12.60 1.66 -58.91
C THR A 7 -12.42 2.74 -57.85
N LYS A 8 -11.45 2.53 -56.95
CA LYS A 8 -10.95 3.56 -56.03
C LYS A 8 -10.38 4.73 -56.84
N LYS A 9 -11.04 5.89 -56.81
CA LYS A 9 -10.46 7.16 -57.25
C LYS A 9 -9.27 7.49 -56.34
N LYS A 10 -8.05 7.45 -56.90
CA LYS A 10 -6.85 8.04 -56.30
C LYS A 10 -7.12 9.54 -56.10
N GLN A 11 -7.28 9.95 -54.85
CA GLN A 11 -7.35 11.36 -54.47
C GLN A 11 -5.94 11.94 -54.70
N LYS A 12 -5.84 12.83 -55.68
CA LYS A 12 -4.60 13.55 -56.02
C LYS A 12 -4.25 14.45 -54.83
N GLN A 13 -3.14 14.18 -54.13
CA GLN A 13 -2.57 15.11 -53.16
C GLN A 13 -2.28 16.42 -53.89
N LYS A 14 -3.14 17.42 -53.66
CA LYS A 14 -2.92 18.79 -54.09
C LYS A 14 -1.89 19.35 -53.11
N ALA A 15 -0.72 19.75 -53.59
CA ALA A 15 0.26 20.46 -52.80
C ALA A 15 -0.37 21.79 -52.35
N ILE A 16 -0.85 21.83 -51.11
CA ILE A 16 -1.24 23.07 -50.43
C ILE A 16 0.07 23.68 -49.93
N GLN A 17 0.71 24.46 -50.81
CA GLN A 17 1.89 25.26 -50.49
C GLN A 17 1.62 26.77 -50.69
N GLY A 18 0.37 27.16 -50.95
CA GLY A 18 -0.03 28.55 -51.16
C GLY A 18 -0.87 29.10 -50.02
N ASP A 19 -0.35 30.15 -49.38
CA ASP A 19 -1.04 31.22 -48.64
C ASP A 19 -1.56 30.98 -47.21
N VAL A 20 -1.41 29.79 -46.62
CA VAL A 20 -1.74 29.58 -45.18
C VAL A 20 -0.86 30.45 -44.25
N SER A 21 0.31 30.88 -44.71
CA SER A 21 1.28 31.60 -43.88
C SER A 21 0.95 33.07 -43.62
N SER A 22 0.08 33.71 -44.43
CA SER A 22 -0.12 35.17 -44.36
C SER A 22 -1.29 35.60 -43.47
N THR A 23 -2.36 34.80 -43.38
CA THR A 23 -3.56 35.12 -42.56
C THR A 23 -3.55 34.50 -41.16
N LEU A 24 -2.73 33.46 -40.95
CA LEU A 24 -2.68 32.66 -39.72
C LEU A 24 -2.55 33.50 -38.42
N PRO A 25 -1.68 34.53 -38.34
CA PRO A 25 -1.60 35.35 -37.12
C PRO A 25 -2.91 36.09 -36.82
N ASN A 26 -3.53 36.69 -37.84
CA ASN A 26 -4.77 37.46 -37.68
C ASN A 26 -5.94 36.53 -37.29
N ASP A 27 -6.07 35.39 -37.96
CA ASP A 27 -7.14 34.41 -37.71
C ASP A 27 -7.08 33.85 -36.27
N LEU A 28 -5.89 33.75 -35.67
CA LEU A 28 -5.71 33.25 -34.31
C LEU A 28 -5.80 34.34 -33.23
N ASP A 29 -5.41 35.57 -33.55
CA ASP A 29 -5.51 36.70 -32.63
C ASP A 29 -6.97 37.17 -32.46
N GLU A 30 -7.79 37.01 -33.50
CA GLU A 30 -9.24 37.31 -33.48
C GLU A 30 -10.10 36.23 -32.77
N ALA A 31 -9.54 35.05 -32.51
CA ALA A 31 -10.29 33.93 -31.94
C ALA A 31 -10.50 34.04 -30.41
N ASP A 32 -11.71 33.73 -29.95
CA ASP A 32 -12.13 33.84 -28.56
C ASP A 32 -11.70 32.62 -27.75
N GLY A 33 -10.46 32.72 -27.26
CA GLY A 33 -9.89 31.77 -26.33
C GLY A 33 -9.19 30.57 -26.98
N TYR A 34 -8.58 29.76 -26.12
CA TYR A 34 -7.57 28.81 -26.54
C TYR A 34 -8.10 27.62 -27.35
N VAL A 35 -9.30 27.12 -26.99
CA VAL A 35 -9.90 25.96 -27.67
C VAL A 35 -10.21 26.30 -29.13
N GLU A 36 -10.73 27.50 -29.38
CA GLU A 36 -11.05 27.96 -30.73
C GLU A 36 -9.78 28.14 -31.57
N ARG A 37 -8.74 28.78 -31.01
CA ARG A 37 -7.42 28.91 -31.65
C ARG A 37 -6.83 27.57 -32.07
N VAL A 38 -6.91 26.57 -31.20
CA VAL A 38 -6.45 25.21 -31.50
C VAL A 38 -7.28 24.58 -32.62
N ASN A 39 -8.60 24.77 -32.62
CA ASN A 39 -9.46 24.23 -33.67
C ASN A 39 -9.21 24.90 -35.03
N ILE A 40 -9.00 26.23 -35.05
CA ILE A 40 -8.60 26.98 -36.25
C ILE A 40 -7.26 26.47 -36.77
N LEU A 41 -6.25 26.35 -35.90
CA LEU A 41 -4.95 25.82 -36.27
C LEU A 41 -5.04 24.40 -36.83
N CYS A 42 -5.79 23.51 -36.17
CA CYS A 42 -6.02 22.15 -36.67
C CYS A 42 -6.68 22.15 -38.05
N LYS A 43 -7.68 23.00 -38.26
CA LYS A 43 -8.39 23.11 -39.55
C LYS A 43 -7.47 23.64 -40.65
N LEU A 44 -6.68 24.66 -40.37
CA LEU A 44 -5.74 25.26 -41.33
C LEU A 44 -4.60 24.31 -41.72
N LEU A 45 -4.20 23.41 -40.81
CA LEU A 45 -3.13 22.44 -41.04
C LEU A 45 -3.63 21.05 -41.49
N ASP A 46 -4.94 20.90 -41.70
CA ASP A 46 -5.61 19.62 -41.99
C ASP A 46 -5.30 18.54 -40.94
N ILE A 47 -5.20 18.91 -39.67
CA ILE A 47 -4.98 17.98 -38.56
C ILE A 47 -6.30 17.25 -38.26
N PRO A 48 -6.31 15.90 -38.28
CA PRO A 48 -7.51 15.12 -37.99
C PRO A 48 -8.11 15.40 -36.60
N ASP A 49 -9.40 15.12 -36.43
CA ASP A 49 -10.09 15.32 -35.16
C ASP A 49 -9.51 14.43 -34.04
N LEU A 50 -8.88 15.11 -33.08
CA LEU A 50 -8.14 14.57 -31.94
C LEU A 50 -9.03 13.88 -30.91
N THR A 51 -10.34 14.13 -30.97
CA THR A 51 -11.33 13.54 -30.06
C THR A 51 -11.83 12.17 -30.54
N THR A 52 -11.49 11.77 -31.77
CA THR A 52 -11.99 10.53 -32.39
C THR A 52 -10.90 9.48 -32.55
N LYS A 53 -11.27 8.21 -32.35
CA LYS A 53 -10.38 7.06 -32.60
C LYS A 53 -9.88 7.01 -34.05
N SER A 54 -10.71 7.43 -35.02
CA SER A 54 -10.32 7.54 -36.43
C SER A 54 -9.28 8.62 -36.66
N GLY A 55 -9.40 9.79 -36.02
CA GLY A 55 -8.42 10.86 -36.13
C GLY A 55 -7.07 10.46 -35.55
N LEU A 56 -7.06 9.85 -34.35
CA LEU A 56 -5.82 9.33 -33.75
C LEU A 56 -5.12 8.29 -34.63
N LYS A 57 -5.88 7.39 -35.29
CA LYS A 57 -5.32 6.44 -36.26
C LYS A 57 -4.68 7.11 -37.47
N LEU A 58 -5.27 8.19 -37.97
CA LEU A 58 -4.71 8.97 -39.07
C LEU A 58 -3.41 9.66 -38.64
N ILE A 59 -3.37 10.18 -37.41
CA ILE A 59 -2.16 10.81 -36.85
C ILE A 59 -1.03 9.79 -36.70
N HIS A 60 -1.33 8.61 -36.17
CA HIS A 60 -0.35 7.52 -36.10
C HIS A 60 0.24 7.17 -37.48
N LYS A 61 -0.62 7.11 -38.50
CA LYS A 61 -0.23 6.75 -39.86
C LYS A 61 0.64 7.82 -40.53
N ASP A 62 0.27 9.08 -40.36
CA ASP A 62 0.87 10.22 -41.06
C ASP A 62 1.63 11.16 -40.09
N PHE A 63 2.18 10.61 -39.01
CA PHE A 63 2.77 11.38 -37.89
C PHE A 63 3.84 12.36 -38.35
N GLU A 64 4.85 11.90 -39.09
CA GLU A 64 5.96 12.73 -39.59
C GLU A 64 5.46 13.96 -40.35
N ALA A 65 4.47 13.75 -41.22
CA ALA A 65 3.93 14.81 -42.06
C ALA A 65 3.14 15.83 -41.25
N LEU A 66 2.32 15.37 -40.30
CA LEU A 66 1.52 16.25 -39.45
C LEU A 66 2.37 16.99 -38.42
N TYR A 67 3.34 16.29 -37.81
CA TYR A 67 4.31 16.89 -36.91
C TYR A 67 5.15 17.94 -37.63
N GLY A 68 5.70 17.61 -38.81
CA GLY A 68 6.50 18.54 -39.60
C GLY A 68 5.75 19.83 -39.97
N ARG A 69 4.43 19.78 -40.19
CA ARG A 69 3.59 20.98 -40.39
C ARG A 69 3.51 21.82 -39.12
N LEU A 70 3.20 21.20 -37.98
CA LEU A 70 3.16 21.89 -36.68
C LEU A 70 4.51 22.52 -36.34
N GLU A 71 5.59 21.79 -36.57
CA GLU A 71 6.95 22.25 -36.31
C GLU A 71 7.35 23.42 -37.22
N SER A 72 6.99 23.34 -38.50
CA SER A 72 7.20 24.46 -39.43
C SER A 72 6.46 25.72 -38.97
N VAL A 73 5.24 25.60 -38.47
CA VAL A 73 4.48 26.74 -37.93
C VAL A 73 5.12 27.28 -36.66
N PHE A 74 5.51 26.39 -35.73
CA PHE A 74 6.14 26.75 -34.47
C PHE A 74 7.45 27.51 -34.67
N THR A 75 8.32 26.99 -35.53
CA THR A 75 9.62 27.59 -35.84
C THR A 75 9.49 28.93 -36.54
N SER A 76 8.58 29.03 -37.52
CA SER A 76 8.35 30.26 -38.28
C SER A 76 7.73 31.39 -37.45
N HIS A 77 6.95 31.03 -36.42
CA HIS A 77 6.24 31.99 -35.57
C HIS A 77 6.66 31.87 -34.10
N ARG A 78 7.92 31.52 -33.85
CA ARG A 78 8.42 31.24 -32.49
C ARG A 78 8.20 32.42 -31.53
N SER A 79 8.22 33.66 -32.02
CA SER A 79 7.98 34.87 -31.21
C SER A 79 6.51 35.21 -31.01
N ASN A 80 5.57 34.61 -31.74
CA ASN A 80 4.14 34.84 -31.55
C ASN A 80 3.60 33.90 -30.46
N ASP A 81 3.23 34.46 -29.30
CA ASP A 81 2.74 33.69 -28.14
C ASP A 81 1.47 32.88 -28.45
N SER A 82 0.56 33.45 -29.24
CA SER A 82 -0.72 32.84 -29.60
C SER A 82 -0.51 31.58 -30.45
N ILE A 83 0.34 31.68 -31.47
CA ILE A 83 0.69 30.56 -32.35
C ILE A 83 1.49 29.50 -31.58
N ALA A 84 2.54 29.91 -30.86
CA ALA A 84 3.37 29.00 -30.08
C ALA A 84 2.54 28.20 -29.07
N SER A 85 1.65 28.88 -28.33
CA SER A 85 0.73 28.25 -27.38
C SER A 85 -0.23 27.28 -28.06
N SER A 86 -0.79 27.66 -29.22
CA SER A 86 -1.74 26.82 -29.96
C SER A 86 -1.09 25.54 -30.49
N VAL A 87 0.16 25.64 -30.96
CA VAL A 87 0.93 24.46 -31.40
C VAL A 87 1.19 23.51 -30.24
N ILE A 88 1.57 23.99 -29.05
CA ILE A 88 1.84 23.07 -27.94
C ILE A 88 0.55 22.43 -27.38
N ALA A 89 -0.63 23.06 -27.52
CA ALA A 89 -1.93 22.38 -27.31
C ALA A 89 -2.06 21.14 -28.17
N VAL A 90 -1.64 21.34 -29.43
CA VAL A 90 -1.33 20.34 -30.43
C VAL A 90 -0.92 19.01 -29.79
N TYR A 91 0.28 19.15 -29.23
CA TYR A 91 1.06 18.12 -28.58
C TYR A 91 0.40 17.60 -27.30
N ALA A 92 -0.23 18.46 -26.49
CA ALA A 92 -0.95 18.03 -25.30
C ALA A 92 -2.11 17.08 -25.64
N LYS A 93 -2.91 17.42 -26.66
CA LYS A 93 -4.00 16.57 -27.13
C LYS A 93 -3.49 15.24 -27.70
N TRP A 94 -2.38 15.26 -28.42
CA TRP A 94 -1.73 14.03 -28.92
C TRP A 94 -1.19 13.17 -27.78
N SER A 95 -0.73 13.80 -26.70
CA SER A 95 -0.16 13.11 -25.53
C SER A 95 -1.17 12.32 -24.70
N ALA A 96 -2.47 12.47 -24.98
CA ALA A 96 -3.51 11.59 -24.41
C ALA A 96 -3.38 10.14 -24.89
N ASP A 97 -2.76 9.90 -26.05
CA ASP A 97 -2.38 8.59 -26.53
C ASP A 97 -0.93 8.27 -26.13
N SER A 98 -0.74 7.18 -25.39
CA SER A 98 0.58 6.83 -24.84
C SER A 98 1.68 6.64 -25.89
N LEU A 99 1.34 6.15 -27.09
CA LEU A 99 2.31 5.94 -28.16
C LEU A 99 2.68 7.27 -28.81
N LEU A 100 1.70 8.12 -29.14
CA LEU A 100 1.98 9.46 -29.68
C LEU A 100 2.76 10.32 -28.69
N ARG A 101 2.44 10.24 -27.40
CA ARG A 101 3.19 10.90 -26.34
C ARG A 101 4.66 10.51 -26.35
N ASP A 102 4.95 9.21 -26.37
CA ASP A 102 6.33 8.71 -26.33
C ASP A 102 7.10 9.14 -27.58
N ARG A 103 6.47 9.15 -28.76
CA ARG A 103 7.07 9.67 -30.00
C ARG A 103 7.37 11.16 -29.91
N LEU A 104 6.38 11.98 -29.54
CA LEU A 104 6.56 13.43 -29.33
C LEU A 104 7.68 13.73 -28.33
N PHE A 105 7.76 12.93 -27.27
CA PHE A 105 8.70 13.18 -26.18
C PHE A 105 10.12 12.73 -26.52
N PHE A 106 10.31 11.53 -27.08
CA PHE A 106 11.64 10.93 -27.31
C PHE A 106 12.16 11.07 -28.73
N GLU A 107 11.31 11.06 -29.75
CA GLU A 107 11.73 11.21 -31.15
C GLU A 107 11.86 12.70 -31.49
N GLU A 108 10.89 13.51 -31.07
CA GLU A 108 10.78 14.92 -31.51
C GLU A 108 11.23 15.97 -30.48
N ASP A 109 11.69 15.53 -29.30
CA ASP A 109 12.11 16.38 -28.17
C ASP A 109 11.17 17.58 -27.93
N VAL A 110 9.86 17.33 -27.85
CA VAL A 110 8.86 18.39 -27.60
C VAL A 110 9.16 19.15 -26.31
N LEU A 111 9.81 18.53 -25.32
CA LEU A 111 10.13 19.18 -24.07
C LEU A 111 11.09 20.37 -24.25
N SER A 112 12.04 20.31 -25.19
CA SER A 112 12.90 21.45 -25.54
C SER A 112 12.14 22.66 -26.09
N LYS A 113 10.94 22.44 -26.63
CA LYS A 113 10.07 23.47 -27.20
C LYS A 113 9.13 24.05 -26.15
N VAL A 114 8.65 23.21 -25.23
CA VAL A 114 7.70 23.61 -24.18
C VAL A 114 8.38 24.35 -23.03
N LEU A 115 9.55 23.90 -22.55
CA LEU A 115 10.19 24.51 -21.37
C LEU A 115 10.53 26.00 -21.54
N PRO A 116 11.09 26.47 -22.67
CA PRO A 116 11.37 27.91 -22.85
C PRO A 116 10.12 28.79 -22.85
N LEU A 117 8.93 28.22 -23.05
CA LEU A 117 7.68 28.96 -23.03
C LEU A 117 7.18 29.23 -21.60
N LEU A 118 7.74 28.58 -20.58
CA LEU A 118 7.44 28.87 -19.16
C LEU A 118 7.85 30.28 -18.75
N ASP A 119 8.94 30.80 -19.36
CA ASP A 119 9.44 32.15 -19.10
C ASP A 119 8.57 33.26 -19.72
N ARG A 120 7.69 32.90 -20.66
CA ARG A 120 6.79 33.82 -21.36
C ARG A 120 5.44 33.82 -20.69
N GLU A 121 5.08 34.93 -20.03
CA GLU A 121 3.84 35.06 -19.25
C GLU A 121 2.59 34.64 -20.05
N ALA A 122 2.48 35.06 -21.30
CA ALA A 122 1.36 34.73 -22.18
C ALA A 122 1.26 33.23 -22.55
N CYS A 123 2.38 32.50 -22.55
CA CYS A 123 2.42 31.07 -22.88
C CYS A 123 2.44 30.15 -21.65
N ARG A 124 2.84 30.67 -20.49
CA ARG A 124 3.20 29.88 -19.29
C ARG A 124 2.12 28.91 -18.88
N LEU A 125 0.89 29.38 -18.73
CA LEU A 125 -0.23 28.55 -18.27
C LEU A 125 -0.49 27.39 -19.22
N VAL A 126 -0.45 27.66 -20.52
CA VAL A 126 -0.62 26.66 -21.55
C VAL A 126 0.51 25.64 -21.51
N ALA A 127 1.77 26.11 -21.46
CA ALA A 127 2.93 25.23 -21.34
C ALA A 127 2.84 24.31 -20.14
N LEU A 128 2.45 24.83 -18.96
CA LEU A 128 2.22 24.01 -17.77
C LEU A 128 1.09 22.98 -17.97
N GLN A 129 -0.02 23.35 -18.62
CA GLN A 129 -1.09 22.40 -18.96
C GLN A 129 -0.60 21.28 -19.89
N VAL A 130 0.25 21.59 -20.87
CA VAL A 130 0.88 20.59 -21.74
C VAL A 130 1.76 19.63 -20.92
N LEU A 131 2.58 20.15 -20.03
CA LEU A 131 3.41 19.33 -19.13
C LEU A 131 2.56 18.45 -18.21
N CYS A 132 1.44 18.97 -17.69
CA CYS A 132 0.48 18.18 -16.92
C CYS A 132 -0.09 17.03 -17.76
N ALA A 133 -0.55 17.31 -18.98
CA ALA A 133 -1.09 16.30 -19.88
C ALA A 133 -0.07 15.21 -20.23
N ILE A 134 1.19 15.59 -20.46
CA ILE A 134 2.28 14.65 -20.73
C ILE A 134 2.54 13.78 -19.50
N THR A 135 2.64 14.36 -18.31
CA THR A 135 2.98 13.61 -17.09
C THR A 135 1.84 12.78 -16.51
N HIS A 136 0.59 13.11 -16.86
CA HIS A 136 -0.58 12.36 -16.41
C HIS A 136 -0.57 10.94 -16.98
N HIS A 137 -0.57 9.93 -16.10
CA HIS A 137 -0.43 8.50 -16.45
C HIS A 137 0.77 8.22 -17.38
N SER A 138 1.88 8.93 -17.17
CA SER A 138 3.11 8.70 -17.92
C SER A 138 3.85 7.46 -17.47
N THR A 139 4.67 6.92 -18.38
CA THR A 139 5.57 5.82 -18.05
C THR A 139 6.70 6.33 -17.13
N HIS A 140 7.31 5.41 -16.37
CA HIS A 140 8.49 5.73 -15.55
C HIS A 140 9.61 6.40 -16.37
N ARG A 141 9.75 6.02 -17.65
CA ARG A 141 10.75 6.61 -18.56
C ARG A 141 10.46 8.09 -18.84
N VAL A 142 9.21 8.45 -19.18
CA VAL A 142 8.82 9.85 -19.44
C VAL A 142 8.93 10.68 -18.16
N CYS A 143 8.46 10.17 -17.02
CA CYS A 143 8.57 10.86 -15.74
C CYS A 143 10.04 11.09 -15.33
N SER A 144 10.94 10.14 -15.61
CA SER A 144 12.38 10.30 -15.33
C SER A 144 13.01 11.42 -16.13
N GLU A 145 12.76 11.48 -17.44
CA GLU A 145 13.28 12.56 -18.28
C GLU A 145 12.62 13.91 -17.97
N MET A 146 11.33 13.92 -17.64
CA MET A 146 10.65 15.12 -17.18
C MET A 146 11.27 15.64 -15.88
N ALA A 147 11.50 14.78 -14.89
CA ALA A 147 12.14 15.16 -13.63
C ALA A 147 13.55 15.72 -13.85
N LYS A 148 14.33 15.15 -14.78
CA LYS A 148 15.68 15.66 -15.10
C LYS A 148 15.68 17.08 -15.67
N ARG A 149 14.69 17.42 -16.50
CA ARG A 149 14.72 18.66 -17.31
C ARG A 149 13.77 19.74 -16.81
N ALA A 150 12.68 19.37 -16.15
CA ALA A 150 11.60 20.28 -15.80
C ALA A 150 11.52 20.62 -14.31
N THR A 151 12.04 19.78 -13.39
CA THR A 151 11.96 20.06 -11.94
C THR A 151 12.49 21.45 -11.60
N ASN A 152 13.71 21.77 -12.03
CA ASN A 152 14.37 23.02 -11.67
C ASN A 152 13.64 24.24 -12.25
N PRO A 153 13.32 24.29 -13.56
CA PRO A 153 12.51 25.37 -14.12
C PRO A 153 11.17 25.56 -13.40
N LEU A 154 10.50 24.48 -12.99
CA LEU A 154 9.23 24.55 -12.27
C LEU A 154 9.38 25.06 -10.84
N LEU A 155 10.45 24.66 -10.13
CA LEU A 155 10.76 25.20 -8.81
C LEU A 155 11.17 26.68 -8.88
N ASP A 156 11.94 27.07 -9.89
CA ASP A 156 12.31 28.46 -10.15
C ASP A 156 11.06 29.31 -10.41
N LEU A 157 10.08 28.75 -11.12
CA LEU A 157 8.81 29.42 -11.37
C LEU A 157 7.98 29.64 -10.10
N LEU A 158 7.95 28.65 -9.20
CA LEU A 158 7.31 28.77 -7.88
C LEU A 158 7.98 29.82 -6.98
N ASP A 159 9.27 30.05 -7.16
CA ASP A 159 10.02 31.05 -6.40
C ASP A 159 9.87 32.45 -7.01
N LYS A 160 9.82 32.56 -8.34
CA LYS A 160 9.69 33.81 -9.09
C LYS A 160 8.30 34.43 -8.97
N ASP A 161 7.26 33.61 -9.10
CA ASP A 161 5.86 34.05 -9.04
C ASP A 161 5.10 33.25 -7.99
N PRO A 162 5.40 33.46 -6.70
CA PRO A 162 4.85 32.64 -5.65
C PRO A 162 3.33 32.77 -5.58
N ASP A 163 2.75 33.92 -5.92
CA ASP A 163 1.33 34.25 -5.70
C ASP A 163 0.41 33.89 -6.87
N ASP A 164 0.95 33.56 -8.05
CA ASP A 164 0.16 32.96 -9.13
C ASP A 164 -0.26 31.53 -8.77
N ARG A 165 -1.48 31.44 -8.23
CA ARG A 165 -2.14 30.19 -7.84
C ARG A 165 -2.17 29.15 -8.97
N ARG A 166 -2.46 29.56 -10.22
CA ARG A 166 -2.64 28.61 -11.32
C ARG A 166 -1.29 28.03 -11.75
N THR A 167 -0.29 28.89 -11.82
CA THR A 167 1.08 28.47 -12.06
C THR A 167 1.55 27.50 -10.97
N ALA A 168 1.30 27.83 -9.70
CA ALA A 168 1.69 26.98 -8.59
C ALA A 168 1.01 25.60 -8.60
N GLU A 169 -0.29 25.57 -8.86
CA GLU A 169 -1.08 24.33 -8.97
C GLU A 169 -0.52 23.40 -10.05
N LEU A 170 -0.32 23.90 -11.26
CA LEU A 170 0.14 23.07 -12.37
C LEU A 170 1.61 22.66 -12.20
N ALA A 171 2.48 23.55 -11.73
CA ALA A 171 3.89 23.21 -11.47
C ALA A 171 4.02 22.07 -10.44
N ILE A 172 3.29 22.18 -9.31
CA ILE A 172 3.25 21.12 -8.30
C ILE A 172 2.62 19.84 -8.84
N THR A 173 1.59 19.95 -9.69
CA THR A 173 0.96 18.78 -10.33
C THR A 173 1.96 18.01 -11.19
N VAL A 174 2.70 18.69 -12.07
CA VAL A 174 3.73 18.07 -12.93
C VAL A 174 4.81 17.38 -12.10
N ILE A 175 5.34 18.07 -11.09
CA ILE A 175 6.35 17.49 -10.20
C ILE A 175 5.75 16.30 -9.43
N GLY A 176 4.54 16.44 -8.91
CA GLY A 176 3.83 15.41 -8.15
C GLY A 176 3.60 14.13 -8.95
N HIS A 177 3.19 14.22 -10.22
CA HIS A 177 3.09 13.07 -11.12
C HIS A 177 4.45 12.36 -11.29
N CYS A 178 5.52 13.12 -11.47
CA CYS A 178 6.86 12.54 -11.61
C CYS A 178 7.33 11.87 -10.31
N VAL A 179 7.16 12.55 -9.18
CA VAL A 179 7.51 12.04 -7.84
C VAL A 179 6.74 10.76 -7.52
N THR A 180 5.42 10.74 -7.72
CA THR A 180 4.61 9.55 -7.45
C THR A 180 4.97 8.37 -8.36
N SER A 181 5.31 8.62 -9.62
CA SER A 181 5.76 7.58 -10.57
C SER A 181 7.14 7.02 -10.23
N LEU A 182 8.11 7.87 -9.87
CA LEU A 182 9.50 7.47 -9.65
C LEU A 182 9.81 7.07 -8.20
N ALA A 183 9.07 7.57 -7.23
CA ALA A 183 9.32 7.38 -5.80
C ALA A 183 8.12 6.86 -5.00
N GLY A 184 6.94 6.70 -5.61
CA GLY A 184 5.74 6.24 -4.90
C GLY A 184 5.69 4.73 -4.59
N GLY A 185 6.57 3.95 -5.21
CA GLY A 185 6.65 2.49 -5.08
C GLY A 185 7.04 1.99 -3.68
N LYS A 186 7.06 0.67 -3.51
CA LYS A 186 7.59 0.00 -2.30
C LYS A 186 9.07 -0.36 -2.43
N ASP A 187 9.57 -0.40 -3.66
CA ASP A 187 10.93 -0.80 -3.97
C ASP A 187 11.92 0.31 -3.65
N ALA A 188 13.17 -0.06 -3.37
CA ALA A 188 14.22 0.92 -3.08
C ALA A 188 14.47 1.80 -4.31
N VAL A 189 14.39 3.12 -4.11
CA VAL A 189 14.69 4.13 -5.13
C VAL A 189 16.16 4.52 -5.03
N SER A 190 16.85 4.54 -6.17
CA SER A 190 18.27 4.93 -6.21
C SER A 190 18.45 6.42 -5.85
N GLY A 191 19.53 6.75 -5.12
CA GLY A 191 19.88 8.12 -4.78
C GLY A 191 19.88 9.09 -5.98
N PRO A 192 20.46 8.74 -7.15
CA PRO A 192 20.44 9.61 -8.32
C PRO A 192 19.06 10.02 -8.81
N VAL A 193 18.05 9.14 -8.67
CA VAL A 193 16.66 9.47 -9.03
C VAL A 193 16.08 10.51 -8.07
N LEU A 194 16.37 10.40 -6.77
CA LEU A 194 15.88 11.36 -5.76
C LEU A 194 16.53 12.74 -5.92
N MET A 195 17.81 12.79 -6.34
CA MET A 195 18.50 14.06 -6.59
C MET A 195 17.82 14.91 -7.69
N LEU A 196 17.09 14.28 -8.61
CA LEU A 196 16.35 14.99 -9.67
C LEU A 196 15.26 15.92 -9.14
N PHE A 197 14.81 15.71 -7.90
CA PHE A 197 13.69 16.44 -7.32
C PHE A 197 14.11 17.60 -6.41
N GLU A 198 15.41 17.77 -6.14
CA GLU A 198 15.92 18.73 -5.15
C GLU A 198 15.09 18.69 -3.84
N VAL A 199 14.91 17.49 -3.28
CA VAL A 199 13.90 17.20 -2.22
C VAL A 199 13.84 18.29 -1.13
N PRO A 200 14.95 18.80 -0.56
CA PRO A 200 14.86 19.87 0.43
C PRO A 200 14.18 21.16 -0.06
N ARG A 201 14.43 21.58 -1.31
CA ARG A 201 13.80 22.74 -1.93
C ARG A 201 12.34 22.45 -2.22
N LEU A 202 12.04 21.28 -2.80
CA LEU A 202 10.68 20.86 -3.11
C LEU A 202 9.78 20.79 -1.88
N LEU A 203 10.25 20.23 -0.75
CA LEU A 203 9.49 20.19 0.50
C LEU A 203 9.12 21.60 0.99
N ARG A 204 10.06 22.55 0.93
CA ARG A 204 9.80 23.96 1.29
C ARG A 204 8.79 24.61 0.36
N SER A 205 8.92 24.40 -0.96
CA SER A 205 8.00 24.94 -1.95
C SER A 205 6.59 24.40 -1.77
N ILE A 206 6.43 23.09 -1.57
CA ILE A 206 5.12 22.46 -1.28
C ILE A 206 4.49 23.06 -0.02
N VAL A 207 5.23 23.08 1.09
CA VAL A 207 4.75 23.63 2.37
C VAL A 207 4.34 25.10 2.23
N LYS A 208 5.17 25.90 1.55
CA LYS A 208 4.88 27.32 1.30
C LYS A 208 3.60 27.51 0.50
N GLN A 209 3.35 26.69 -0.52
CA GLN A 209 2.17 26.82 -1.37
C GLN A 209 0.88 26.31 -0.69
N ILE A 210 0.94 25.20 0.05
CA ILE A 210 -0.21 24.70 0.83
C ILE A 210 -0.66 25.70 1.90
N ARG A 211 0.27 26.45 2.49
CA ARG A 211 -0.04 27.44 3.54
C ARG A 211 -0.87 28.63 3.04
N LYS A 212 -0.99 28.83 1.73
CA LYS A 212 -1.71 29.97 1.17
C LYS A 212 -3.21 29.77 1.26
N PRO A 213 -3.99 30.80 1.68
CA PRO A 213 -5.46 30.76 1.61
C PRO A 213 -5.99 30.55 0.19
N SER A 214 -5.18 30.90 -0.82
CA SER A 214 -5.50 30.71 -2.23
C SER A 214 -5.17 29.31 -2.75
N ALA A 215 -4.60 28.40 -1.95
CA ALA A 215 -4.31 27.03 -2.39
C ALA A 215 -5.58 26.34 -2.90
N SER A 216 -5.47 25.65 -4.03
CA SER A 216 -6.59 24.93 -4.62
C SER A 216 -6.68 23.49 -4.11
N PRO A 217 -7.87 22.86 -4.18
CA PRO A 217 -8.02 21.44 -3.90
C PRO A 217 -7.03 20.58 -4.71
N MET A 218 -6.88 20.89 -6.00
CA MET A 218 -6.00 20.13 -6.89
C MET A 218 -4.52 20.27 -6.48
N LEU A 219 -4.07 21.47 -6.12
CA LEU A 219 -2.71 21.69 -5.62
C LEU A 219 -2.47 20.87 -4.35
N ILE A 220 -3.40 20.96 -3.39
CA ILE A 220 -3.29 20.25 -2.11
C ILE A 220 -3.23 18.73 -2.31
N ASP A 221 -4.13 18.18 -3.12
CA ASP A 221 -4.19 16.73 -3.41
C ASP A 221 -2.87 16.22 -4.03
N HIS A 222 -2.34 16.91 -5.04
CA HIS A 222 -1.08 16.51 -5.69
C HIS A 222 0.13 16.72 -4.77
N ALA A 223 0.13 17.80 -3.99
CA ALA A 223 1.20 18.10 -3.05
C ALA A 223 1.27 17.07 -1.92
N LEU A 224 0.14 16.71 -1.30
CA LEU A 224 0.09 15.67 -0.28
C LEU A 224 0.54 14.32 -0.84
N ASN A 225 0.10 13.95 -2.05
CA ASN A 225 0.55 12.73 -2.71
C ASN A 225 2.06 12.72 -2.99
N ALA A 226 2.63 13.85 -3.40
CA ALA A 226 4.07 14.00 -3.57
C ALA A 226 4.82 13.83 -2.24
N LEU A 227 4.33 14.42 -1.15
CA LEU A 227 4.91 14.25 0.19
C LEU A 227 4.89 12.78 0.63
N VAL A 228 3.77 12.08 0.45
CA VAL A 228 3.64 10.65 0.81
C VAL A 228 4.57 9.77 -0.04
N ALA A 229 4.72 10.06 -1.33
CA ALA A 229 5.65 9.33 -2.18
C ALA A 229 7.10 9.52 -1.73
N LEU A 230 7.52 10.76 -1.43
CA LEU A 230 8.88 11.04 -0.94
C LEU A 230 9.15 10.47 0.45
N ALA A 231 8.13 10.39 1.31
CA ALA A 231 8.27 10.00 2.72
C ALA A 231 9.06 8.70 2.95
N LEU A 232 8.90 7.70 2.08
CA LEU A 232 9.54 6.39 2.25
C LEU A 232 11.07 6.47 2.10
N HIS A 233 11.52 7.27 1.14
CA HIS A 233 12.93 7.32 0.73
C HIS A 233 13.66 8.57 1.24
N CYS A 234 12.93 9.59 1.70
CA CYS A 234 13.46 10.89 2.12
C CYS A 234 13.21 11.21 3.60
N SER A 235 13.17 10.18 4.45
CA SER A 235 13.00 10.33 5.91
C SER A 235 13.99 11.31 6.57
N PRO A 236 15.29 11.36 6.19
CA PRO A 236 16.22 12.35 6.71
C PRO A 236 15.80 13.79 6.40
N GLU A 237 15.33 14.07 5.18
CA GLU A 237 14.89 15.39 4.73
C GLU A 237 13.62 15.83 5.47
N PHE A 238 12.66 14.93 5.69
CA PHE A 238 11.50 15.19 6.55
C PHE A 238 11.90 15.47 8.00
N SER A 239 12.92 14.77 8.51
CA SER A 239 13.44 15.00 9.86
C SER A 239 14.16 16.37 9.96
N ALA A 240 14.84 16.79 8.90
CA ALA A 240 15.53 18.08 8.81
C ALA A 240 14.58 19.28 8.58
N TYR A 241 13.40 19.03 7.99
CA TYR A 241 12.39 20.05 7.73
C TYR A 241 11.04 19.66 8.35
N SER A 242 10.93 19.86 9.66
CA SER A 242 9.75 19.50 10.46
C SER A 242 8.41 20.06 9.95
N PRO A 243 8.30 21.24 9.30
CA PRO A 243 7.01 21.72 8.79
C PRO A 243 6.30 20.75 7.84
N ALA A 244 7.05 19.97 7.04
CA ALA A 244 6.46 18.98 6.13
C ALA A 244 5.88 17.77 6.90
N LEU A 245 6.58 17.30 7.94
CA LEU A 245 6.08 16.24 8.82
C LEU A 245 4.91 16.73 9.68
N ASN A 246 5.00 17.94 10.23
CA ASN A 246 3.94 18.58 10.99
C ASN A 246 2.67 18.75 10.16
N LEU A 247 2.79 19.08 8.87
CA LEU A 247 1.65 19.12 7.96
C LEU A 247 0.97 17.76 7.87
N LEU A 248 1.72 16.67 7.62
CA LEU A 248 1.16 15.31 7.58
C LEU A 248 0.47 14.96 8.91
N ILE A 249 1.09 15.27 10.05
CA ILE A 249 0.50 14.99 11.37
C ILE A 249 -0.78 15.79 11.58
N ALA A 250 -0.79 17.08 11.25
CA ALA A 250 -2.00 17.90 11.37
C ALA A 250 -3.13 17.40 10.46
N CYS A 251 -2.80 16.95 9.24
CA CYS A 251 -3.77 16.35 8.31
C CYS A 251 -4.43 15.08 8.86
N THR A 252 -3.86 14.40 9.87
CA THR A 252 -4.54 13.29 10.57
C THR A 252 -5.79 13.74 11.35
N ARG A 253 -5.94 15.05 11.59
CA ARG A 253 -7.14 15.66 12.20
C ARG A 253 -8.11 16.26 11.19
N SER A 254 -7.85 16.16 9.88
CA SER A 254 -8.78 16.65 8.85
C SER A 254 -10.15 16.00 9.02
N PRO A 255 -11.30 16.69 8.85
CA PRO A 255 -12.61 16.05 8.81
C PRO A 255 -12.86 15.22 7.54
N ASP A 256 -11.91 15.17 6.57
CA ASP A 256 -11.96 14.27 5.41
C ASP A 256 -11.11 13.00 5.63
N ILE A 257 -11.75 11.83 5.61
CA ILE A 257 -11.10 10.52 5.79
C ILE A 257 -10.02 10.22 4.77
N GLN A 258 -10.15 10.70 3.53
CA GLN A 258 -9.14 10.48 2.50
C GLN A 258 -7.84 11.18 2.88
N THR A 259 -7.92 12.46 3.26
CA THR A 259 -6.81 13.26 3.77
C THR A 259 -6.15 12.58 4.97
N ARG A 260 -6.95 12.07 5.93
CA ARG A 260 -6.42 11.36 7.10
C ARG A 260 -5.71 10.06 6.72
N GLY A 261 -6.25 9.29 5.79
CA GLY A 261 -5.63 8.07 5.26
C GLY A 261 -4.30 8.35 4.57
N VAL A 262 -4.26 9.36 3.69
CA VAL A 262 -3.04 9.82 3.00
C VAL A 262 -1.98 10.26 4.02
N ALA A 263 -2.37 11.04 5.02
CA ALA A 263 -1.50 11.50 6.09
C ALA A 263 -0.90 10.34 6.91
N VAL A 264 -1.73 9.40 7.37
CA VAL A 264 -1.26 8.22 8.12
C VAL A 264 -0.32 7.37 7.28
N ASN A 265 -0.61 7.19 5.98
CA ASN A 265 0.29 6.47 5.07
C ASN A 265 1.64 7.19 4.91
N GLY A 266 1.64 8.51 4.78
CA GLY A 266 2.85 9.32 4.76
C GLY A 266 3.70 9.13 6.01
N ILE A 267 3.09 9.20 7.19
CA ILE A 267 3.80 9.02 8.47
C ILE A 267 4.38 7.61 8.60
N LEU A 268 3.62 6.58 8.25
CA LEU A 268 4.11 5.19 8.20
C LEU A 268 5.34 5.05 7.31
N ARG A 269 5.34 5.72 6.14
CA ARG A 269 6.47 5.73 5.22
C ARG A 269 7.68 6.49 5.78
N VAL A 270 7.49 7.67 6.39
CA VAL A 270 8.58 8.45 7.03
C VAL A 270 9.32 7.63 8.07
N VAL A 271 8.61 6.86 8.89
CA VAL A 271 9.23 6.10 10.00
C VAL A 271 9.79 4.73 9.58
N GLN A 272 9.51 4.27 8.35
CA GLN A 272 9.87 2.93 7.90
C GLN A 272 11.38 2.65 7.96
N SER A 273 12.21 3.63 7.58
CA SER A 273 13.68 3.49 7.59
C SER A 273 14.28 3.29 8.97
N LYS A 274 13.56 3.72 10.02
CA LYS A 274 13.95 3.57 11.43
C LYS A 274 13.28 2.37 12.10
N SER A 275 12.45 1.65 11.35
CA SER A 275 11.62 0.58 11.90
C SER A 275 12.33 -0.77 11.92
N GLU A 276 12.00 -1.55 12.94
CA GLU A 276 12.47 -2.93 13.10
C GLU A 276 11.41 -3.92 12.59
N ILE A 277 11.88 -4.99 11.94
CA ILE A 277 11.01 -6.09 11.48
C ILE A 277 10.74 -7.01 12.66
N ASP A 278 9.48 -7.19 13.00
CA ASP A 278 9.05 -8.21 13.95
C ASP A 278 9.11 -9.59 13.28
N THR A 279 10.07 -10.41 13.67
CA THR A 279 10.24 -11.78 13.15
C THR A 279 9.27 -12.76 13.79
N GLY A 280 8.56 -12.36 14.85
CA GLY A 280 7.65 -13.20 15.61
C GLY A 280 8.33 -14.35 16.37
N MET A 281 9.66 -14.38 16.42
CA MET A 281 10.44 -15.40 17.14
C MET A 281 10.68 -14.97 18.58
N TYR A 282 10.40 -15.87 19.53
CA TYR A 282 10.78 -15.65 20.91
C TYR A 282 12.22 -16.13 21.18
N PRO A 283 13.02 -15.36 21.94
CA PRO A 283 14.32 -15.81 22.43
C PRO A 283 14.18 -17.07 23.29
N GLN A 284 15.21 -17.93 23.36
CA GLN A 284 15.15 -19.13 24.21
C GLN A 284 14.90 -18.78 25.70
N ALA A 285 15.44 -17.65 26.17
CA ALA A 285 15.21 -17.13 27.52
C ALA A 285 13.73 -16.84 27.84
N SER A 286 12.87 -16.64 26.84
CA SER A 286 11.44 -16.40 27.08
C SER A 286 10.72 -17.60 27.66
N TYR A 287 11.24 -18.80 27.41
CA TYR A 287 10.62 -20.04 27.87
C TYR A 287 11.03 -20.36 29.30
N GLU A 288 12.28 -20.05 29.67
CA GLU A 288 12.77 -20.10 31.05
C GLU A 288 12.04 -19.08 31.92
N ALA A 289 11.68 -17.92 31.35
CA ALA A 289 10.94 -16.88 32.07
C ALA A 289 9.59 -17.35 32.64
N VAL A 290 8.94 -18.35 32.03
CA VAL A 290 7.65 -18.88 32.49
C VAL A 290 7.77 -19.60 33.85
N GLU A 291 8.97 -20.05 34.22
CA GLU A 291 9.24 -20.65 35.53
C GLU A 291 9.42 -19.58 36.63
N ASN A 292 9.66 -18.33 36.25
CA ASN A 292 9.82 -17.22 37.18
C ASN A 292 8.45 -16.62 37.58
N PRO A 293 8.32 -16.14 38.83
CA PRO A 293 7.13 -15.42 39.27
C PRO A 293 6.82 -14.22 38.36
N MET A 294 5.57 -14.14 37.90
CA MET A 294 5.04 -12.99 37.18
C MET A 294 4.53 -11.95 38.19
N ALA A 295 4.61 -10.66 37.86
CA ALA A 295 4.08 -9.61 38.72
C ALA A 295 2.55 -9.74 38.92
N ASP A 296 2.07 -9.49 40.14
CA ASP A 296 0.68 -9.71 40.55
C ASP A 296 -0.34 -9.07 39.61
N HIS A 297 -0.13 -7.82 39.20
CA HIS A 297 -1.07 -7.11 38.32
C HIS A 297 -1.15 -7.69 36.90
N LEU A 298 -0.14 -8.43 36.44
CA LEU A 298 -0.21 -9.17 35.18
C LEU A 298 -0.97 -10.49 35.36
N LEU A 299 -0.78 -11.16 36.51
CA LEU A 299 -1.56 -12.34 36.87
C LEU A 299 -3.04 -12.01 37.01
N ASP A 300 -3.36 -10.94 37.74
CA ASP A 300 -4.73 -10.43 37.90
C ASP A 300 -5.39 -10.18 36.53
N ALA A 301 -4.67 -9.57 35.59
CA ALA A 301 -5.20 -9.32 34.25
C ALA A 301 -5.45 -10.61 33.44
N LEU A 302 -4.66 -11.67 33.65
CA LEU A 302 -4.91 -12.98 33.05
C LEU A 302 -6.10 -13.69 33.71
N ASP A 303 -6.19 -13.62 35.03
CA ASP A 303 -7.28 -14.22 35.81
C ASP A 303 -8.63 -13.56 35.48
N ASP A 304 -8.65 -12.24 35.33
CA ASP A 304 -9.82 -11.47 34.87
C ASP A 304 -10.29 -11.90 33.47
N TYR A 305 -9.35 -12.31 32.60
CA TYR A 305 -9.67 -12.82 31.27
C TYR A 305 -10.25 -14.25 31.33
N GLY A 306 -9.77 -15.08 32.26
CA GLY A 306 -10.26 -16.43 32.52
C GLY A 306 -9.16 -17.35 33.05
N PRO A 307 -9.35 -18.69 32.99
CA PRO A 307 -8.33 -19.62 33.47
C PRO A 307 -6.97 -19.36 32.82
N MET A 308 -5.91 -19.22 33.62
CA MET A 308 -4.55 -18.88 33.15
C MET A 308 -4.07 -19.71 31.94
N ILE A 309 -4.49 -20.97 31.84
CA ILE A 309 -4.14 -21.85 30.72
C ILE A 309 -4.68 -21.38 29.36
N LYS A 310 -5.61 -20.43 29.35
CA LYS A 310 -6.09 -19.75 28.13
C LYS A 310 -5.18 -18.62 27.69
N GLY A 311 -4.28 -18.12 28.55
CA GLY A 311 -3.23 -17.17 28.19
C GLY A 311 -2.26 -17.77 27.16
N GLU A 312 -1.80 -16.97 26.21
CA GLU A 312 -0.94 -17.43 25.12
C GLU A 312 0.43 -17.91 25.63
N ILE A 313 0.97 -17.26 26.68
CA ILE A 313 2.24 -17.63 27.31
C ILE A 313 2.19 -19.06 27.86
N PHE A 314 1.25 -19.33 28.76
CA PHE A 314 1.09 -20.63 29.40
C PHE A 314 0.71 -21.72 28.40
N LYS A 315 -0.18 -21.39 27.46
CA LYS A 315 -0.57 -22.33 26.40
C LYS A 315 0.63 -22.69 25.51
N THR A 316 1.51 -21.74 25.22
CA THR A 316 2.73 -21.98 24.45
C THR A 316 3.71 -22.85 25.23
N ALA A 317 3.95 -22.55 26.50
CA ALA A 317 4.82 -23.35 27.37
C ALA A 317 4.33 -24.80 27.50
N LEU A 318 3.03 -25.00 27.77
CA LEU A 318 2.42 -26.34 27.85
C LEU A 318 2.49 -27.08 26.51
N THR A 319 2.21 -26.39 25.39
CA THR A 319 2.28 -27.00 24.06
C THR A 319 3.69 -27.46 23.74
N ARG A 320 4.70 -26.65 24.10
CA ARG A 320 6.11 -27.02 23.95
C ARG A 320 6.47 -28.24 24.80
N ARG A 321 6.06 -28.28 26.08
CA ARG A 321 6.30 -29.44 26.95
C ARG A 321 5.69 -30.72 26.35
N ASN A 322 4.43 -30.64 25.92
CA ASN A 322 3.73 -31.75 25.28
C ASN A 322 4.37 -32.18 23.95
N PHE A 323 5.04 -31.27 23.24
CA PHE A 323 5.80 -31.61 22.03
C PHE A 323 7.05 -32.40 22.38
N VAL A 324 7.83 -31.95 23.38
CA VAL A 324 9.04 -32.66 23.85
C VAL A 324 8.67 -34.05 24.37
N GLU A 325 7.67 -34.16 25.25
CA GLU A 325 7.19 -35.45 25.77
C GLU A 325 6.76 -36.41 24.64
N ALA A 326 6.14 -35.89 23.58
CA ALA A 326 5.76 -36.70 22.42
C ALA A 326 6.97 -37.17 21.61
N MET A 327 7.98 -36.32 21.44
CA MET A 327 9.23 -36.68 20.76
C MET A 327 10.02 -37.73 21.55
N GLU A 328 10.15 -37.57 22.87
CA GLU A 328 10.80 -38.54 23.76
C GLU A 328 10.11 -39.91 23.70
N LYS A 329 8.78 -39.93 23.80
CA LYS A 329 8.01 -41.16 23.66
C LYS A 329 8.24 -41.85 22.31
N ALA A 330 8.29 -41.07 21.21
CA ALA A 330 8.57 -41.62 19.89
C ALA A 330 10.01 -42.16 19.75
N MET A 331 10.96 -41.67 20.54
CA MET A 331 12.31 -42.27 20.61
C MET A 331 12.29 -43.64 21.30
N GLU A 332 11.36 -43.86 22.23
CA GLU A 332 11.19 -45.14 22.92
C GLU A 332 10.42 -46.17 22.09
N ASP A 333 9.27 -45.77 21.51
CA ASP A 333 8.33 -46.68 20.85
C ASP A 333 8.40 -46.67 19.32
N GLN A 334 9.11 -45.71 18.72
CA GLN A 334 9.24 -45.51 17.27
C GLN A 334 7.89 -45.34 16.53
N ASP A 335 6.81 -44.98 17.22
CA ASP A 335 5.47 -44.85 16.64
C ASP A 335 5.23 -43.46 16.02
N LEU A 336 5.67 -43.31 14.78
CA LEU A 336 5.48 -42.07 13.99
C LEU A 336 4.00 -41.74 13.71
N TYR A 337 3.09 -42.72 13.82
CA TYR A 337 1.67 -42.46 13.63
C TYR A 337 1.08 -41.74 14.84
N VAL A 338 1.35 -42.24 16.05
CA VAL A 338 0.92 -41.60 17.30
C VAL A 338 1.59 -40.23 17.45
N LEU A 339 2.88 -40.13 17.12
CA LEU A 339 3.58 -38.85 17.08
C LEU A 339 2.91 -37.86 16.11
N GLY A 340 2.62 -38.29 14.88
CA GLY A 340 1.97 -37.45 13.87
C GLY A 340 0.59 -36.96 14.28
N LEU A 341 -0.23 -37.82 14.90
CA LEU A 341 -1.53 -37.41 15.45
C LEU A 341 -1.35 -36.30 16.49
N LYS A 342 -0.42 -36.49 17.44
CA LYS A 342 -0.16 -35.52 18.51
C LYS A 342 0.38 -34.20 17.96
N ILE A 343 1.40 -34.22 17.11
CA ILE A 343 2.01 -33.03 16.50
C ILE A 343 0.96 -32.21 15.74
N SER A 344 0.11 -32.88 14.95
CA SER A 344 -0.94 -32.19 14.18
C SER A 344 -1.91 -31.38 15.07
N ASP A 345 -2.24 -31.90 16.25
CA ASP A 345 -3.11 -31.20 17.22
C ASP A 345 -2.35 -30.06 17.92
N LEU A 346 -1.08 -30.25 18.25
CA LEU A 346 -0.23 -29.20 18.84
C LEU A 346 -0.05 -28.01 17.90
N ILE A 347 0.08 -28.25 16.58
CA ILE A 347 0.18 -27.19 15.56
C ILE A 347 -1.04 -26.27 15.57
N LEU A 348 -2.22 -26.81 15.87
CA LEU A 348 -3.46 -26.03 15.93
C LEU A 348 -3.66 -25.30 17.27
N ASN A 349 -2.83 -25.58 18.29
CA ASN A 349 -2.96 -24.96 19.60
C ASN A 349 -2.27 -23.60 19.72
N VAL A 350 -1.06 -23.47 19.16
CA VAL A 350 -0.23 -22.25 19.19
C VAL A 350 0.67 -22.14 17.95
N GLU A 351 1.11 -20.92 17.63
CA GLU A 351 2.03 -20.66 16.50
C GLU A 351 3.38 -21.36 16.69
N LEU A 352 3.97 -21.25 17.87
CA LEU A 352 5.32 -21.76 18.17
C LEU A 352 5.26 -23.16 18.79
N SER A 353 4.51 -24.05 18.15
CA SER A 353 4.24 -25.40 18.61
C SER A 353 5.37 -26.40 18.32
N ILE A 354 6.28 -26.07 17.41
CA ILE A 354 7.38 -26.94 16.98
C ILE A 354 8.71 -26.30 17.41
N VAL A 355 9.52 -27.06 18.14
CA VAL A 355 10.87 -26.66 18.54
C VAL A 355 11.87 -27.23 17.54
N ASP A 356 12.77 -26.40 17.02
CA ASP A 356 13.89 -26.87 16.18
C ASP A 356 15.02 -27.38 17.08
N GLY A 357 14.75 -28.53 17.71
CA GLY A 357 15.70 -29.29 18.51
C GLY A 357 16.39 -30.38 17.70
N MET A 358 17.42 -30.96 18.30
CA MET A 358 18.09 -32.17 17.80
C MET A 358 18.08 -33.20 18.92
N VAL A 359 17.91 -34.46 18.56
CA VAL A 359 18.13 -35.55 19.50
C VAL A 359 19.62 -35.56 19.85
N ARG A 360 19.95 -35.28 21.12
CA ARG A 360 21.32 -35.35 21.63
C ARG A 360 21.37 -36.48 22.65
N CYS A 361 22.27 -37.43 22.42
CA CYS A 361 22.70 -38.37 23.45
C CYS A 361 24.12 -37.96 23.83
N GLU A 362 24.42 -37.92 25.12
CA GLU A 362 25.79 -37.81 25.59
C GLU A 362 26.20 -39.19 26.08
N ASP A 363 27.38 -39.65 25.69
CA ASP A 363 27.93 -40.90 26.20
C ASP A 363 28.09 -40.75 27.73
N PRO A 364 27.49 -41.63 28.54
CA PRO A 364 27.47 -41.47 30.00
C PRO A 364 28.84 -41.62 30.67
N ILE A 365 29.85 -42.13 29.95
CA ILE A 365 31.22 -42.32 30.43
C ILE A 365 32.11 -41.16 29.98
N THR A 366 32.00 -40.73 28.72
CA THR A 366 32.91 -39.73 28.14
C THR A 366 32.34 -38.30 28.16
N GLY A 367 31.02 -38.14 28.26
CA GLY A 367 30.33 -36.86 28.15
C GLY A 367 30.37 -36.26 26.73
N GLU A 368 30.91 -37.00 25.76
CA GLU A 368 30.96 -36.56 24.36
C GLU A 368 29.60 -36.82 23.67
N PRO A 369 29.24 -36.02 22.65
CA PRO A 369 28.04 -36.26 21.86
C PRO A 369 28.11 -37.64 21.19
N ASP A 370 27.21 -38.54 21.57
CA ASP A 370 27.07 -39.86 20.98
C ASP A 370 26.15 -39.78 19.75
N ASP A 371 26.55 -40.40 18.63
CA ASP A 371 25.74 -40.51 17.41
C ASP A 371 24.79 -41.71 17.52
N TYR A 372 24.13 -41.83 18.67
CA TYR A 372 23.24 -42.93 18.98
C TYR A 372 22.06 -42.95 18.00
N ASP A 373 21.90 -44.06 17.27
CA ASP A 373 20.80 -44.25 16.35
C ASP A 373 19.55 -44.74 17.10
N PHE A 374 18.60 -43.83 17.30
CA PHE A 374 17.30 -44.14 17.91
C PHE A 374 16.36 -44.91 16.97
N GLY A 375 16.83 -45.30 15.77
CA GLY A 375 16.03 -45.97 14.74
C GLY A 375 14.97 -45.07 14.11
N LEU A 376 15.08 -43.75 14.31
CA LEU A 376 14.19 -42.75 13.75
C LEU A 376 14.72 -42.26 12.39
N PRO A 377 13.85 -41.98 11.41
CA PRO A 377 14.28 -41.56 10.07
C PRO A 377 14.71 -40.07 10.00
N PHE A 378 14.88 -39.41 11.14
CA PHE A 378 15.26 -38.00 11.26
C PHE A 378 16.14 -37.78 12.49
N ARG A 379 17.04 -36.78 12.42
CA ARG A 379 17.86 -36.34 13.57
C ARG A 379 17.36 -35.05 14.22
N ARG A 380 16.83 -34.13 13.40
CA ARG A 380 16.23 -32.89 13.89
C ARG A 380 14.73 -33.08 14.08
N TRP A 381 14.20 -32.50 15.14
CA TRP A 381 12.78 -32.61 15.48
C TRP A 381 11.88 -31.99 14.41
N LEU A 382 12.32 -30.88 13.78
CA LEU A 382 11.59 -30.27 12.68
C LEU A 382 11.44 -31.22 11.47
N ASP A 383 12.43 -32.07 11.21
CA ASP A 383 12.43 -32.97 10.06
C ASP A 383 11.52 -34.20 10.31
N SER A 384 10.97 -34.38 11.52
CA SER A 384 9.96 -35.40 11.83
C SER A 384 8.61 -35.16 11.13
N LEU A 385 8.27 -33.91 10.83
CA LEU A 385 6.95 -33.51 10.32
C LEU A 385 6.59 -34.23 9.00
N PRO A 386 7.44 -34.22 7.96
CA PRO A 386 7.17 -34.96 6.72
C PRO A 386 7.05 -36.48 6.91
N PHE A 387 7.87 -37.09 7.78
CA PHE A 387 7.80 -38.53 8.04
C PHE A 387 6.50 -38.93 8.75
N CYS A 388 6.09 -38.13 9.74
CA CYS A 388 4.80 -38.28 10.40
C CYS A 388 3.65 -38.10 9.41
N ALA A 389 3.70 -37.08 8.56
CA ALA A 389 2.68 -36.83 7.53
C ALA A 389 2.53 -38.00 6.56
N ASN A 390 3.65 -38.56 6.08
CA ASN A 390 3.63 -39.74 5.22
C ASN A 390 3.05 -40.97 5.93
N THR A 391 3.37 -41.15 7.21
CA THR A 391 2.82 -42.24 8.03
C THR A 391 1.31 -42.12 8.19
N LEU A 392 0.79 -40.91 8.46
CA LEU A 392 -0.66 -40.67 8.53
C LEU A 392 -1.35 -40.96 7.19
N ARG A 393 -0.78 -40.52 6.07
CA ARG A 393 -1.33 -40.79 4.72
C ARG A 393 -1.36 -42.27 4.40
N ALA A 394 -0.30 -43.01 4.74
CA ALA A 394 -0.23 -44.45 4.52
C ALA A 394 -1.32 -45.22 5.28
N ARG A 395 -1.69 -44.74 6.48
CA ARG A 395 -2.75 -45.35 7.30
C ARG A 395 -4.14 -44.77 7.06
N ALA A 396 -4.26 -43.69 6.28
CA ALA A 396 -5.52 -42.98 6.10
C ALA A 396 -6.66 -43.89 5.68
N SER A 397 -6.42 -44.90 4.83
CA SER A 397 -7.44 -45.88 4.39
C SER A 397 -8.78 -45.27 3.96
N GLY A 398 -8.75 -44.03 3.44
CA GLY A 398 -9.93 -43.24 3.07
C GLY A 398 -10.45 -42.24 4.12
N ASP A 399 -9.90 -42.18 5.33
CA ASP A 399 -10.21 -41.18 6.36
C ASP A 399 -9.68 -39.78 5.96
N PRO A 400 -10.57 -38.83 5.61
CA PRO A 400 -10.16 -37.50 5.21
C PRO A 400 -9.48 -36.71 6.33
N LEU A 401 -9.75 -37.03 7.60
CA LEU A 401 -9.19 -36.32 8.75
C LEU A 401 -7.68 -36.56 8.87
N LEU A 402 -7.22 -37.79 8.60
CA LEU A 402 -5.79 -38.12 8.60
C LEU A 402 -5.05 -37.41 7.46
N TRP A 403 -5.68 -37.23 6.30
CA TRP A 403 -5.14 -36.41 5.22
C TRP A 403 -5.00 -34.94 5.61
N ASP A 404 -5.98 -34.37 6.30
CA ASP A 404 -5.91 -32.98 6.75
C ASP A 404 -4.83 -32.77 7.81
N LYS A 405 -4.67 -33.71 8.75
CA LYS A 405 -3.59 -33.72 9.74
C LYS A 405 -2.21 -33.80 9.08
N ALA A 406 -2.05 -34.65 8.06
CA ALA A 406 -0.82 -34.74 7.29
C ALA A 406 -0.49 -33.42 6.57
N ASP A 407 -1.48 -32.81 5.93
CA ASP A 407 -1.30 -31.53 5.24
C ASP A 407 -0.99 -30.37 6.22
N ILE A 408 -1.57 -30.35 7.42
CA ILE A 408 -1.23 -29.38 8.47
C ILE A 408 0.26 -29.45 8.81
N MET A 409 0.81 -30.66 8.98
CA MET A 409 2.24 -30.86 9.28
C MET A 409 3.13 -30.43 8.12
N ASP A 410 2.83 -30.84 6.90
CA ASP A 410 3.62 -30.44 5.72
C ASP A 410 3.60 -28.92 5.52
N LEU A 411 2.43 -28.27 5.69
CA LEU A 411 2.31 -26.82 5.61
C LEU A 411 3.16 -26.14 6.69
N LYS A 412 3.14 -26.64 7.94
CA LYS A 412 3.96 -26.09 9.02
C LYS A 412 5.45 -26.25 8.71
N TYR A 413 5.87 -27.40 8.21
CA TYR A 413 7.25 -27.66 7.77
C TYR A 413 7.68 -26.68 6.67
N LEU A 414 6.86 -26.52 5.62
CA LEU A 414 7.15 -25.61 4.51
C LEU A 414 7.29 -24.16 4.96
N ILE A 415 6.44 -23.69 5.89
CA ILE A 415 6.51 -22.34 6.46
C ILE A 415 7.80 -22.16 7.26
N LEU A 416 8.14 -23.12 8.12
CA LEU A 416 9.36 -23.05 8.93
C LEU A 416 10.64 -23.09 8.05
N LYS A 417 10.61 -23.79 6.91
CA LYS A 417 11.68 -23.77 5.90
C LYS A 417 11.57 -22.60 4.90
N ARG A 418 10.65 -21.65 5.10
CA ARG A 418 10.41 -20.48 4.25
C ARG A 418 10.07 -20.80 2.78
N ARG A 419 9.50 -21.98 2.50
CA ARG A 419 9.07 -22.44 1.16
C ARG A 419 7.62 -22.04 0.87
N MET A 420 7.36 -20.72 0.87
CA MET A 420 6.01 -20.18 0.81
C MET A 420 5.25 -20.55 -0.47
N ASP A 421 5.91 -20.58 -1.63
CA ASP A 421 5.25 -20.92 -2.91
C ASP A 421 4.72 -22.35 -2.92
N GLU A 422 5.47 -23.28 -2.33
CA GLU A 422 5.05 -24.67 -2.19
C GLU A 422 3.93 -24.81 -1.17
N ALA A 423 3.99 -24.05 -0.06
CA ALA A 423 2.90 -24.00 0.90
C ALA A 423 1.61 -23.47 0.26
N GLN A 424 1.69 -22.44 -0.60
CA GLN A 424 0.52 -21.91 -1.33
C GLN A 424 -0.06 -22.93 -2.34
N LYS A 425 0.78 -23.72 -2.98
CA LYS A 425 0.33 -24.81 -3.87
C LYS A 425 -0.36 -25.92 -3.08
N LEU A 426 0.25 -26.37 -1.98
CA LEU A 426 -0.30 -27.43 -1.14
C LEU A 426 -1.64 -26.99 -0.52
N VAL A 427 -1.69 -25.82 0.10
CA VAL A 427 -2.90 -25.33 0.77
C VAL A 427 -4.09 -25.16 -0.17
N SER A 428 -3.84 -24.83 -1.44
CA SER A 428 -4.91 -24.73 -2.45
C SER A 428 -5.54 -26.10 -2.70
N LYS A 429 -4.72 -27.15 -2.86
CA LYS A 429 -5.19 -28.54 -2.98
C LYS A 429 -5.91 -29.01 -1.71
N SER A 430 -5.38 -28.68 -0.54
CA SER A 430 -6.01 -29.05 0.74
C SER A 430 -7.38 -28.39 0.91
N LEU A 431 -7.56 -27.14 0.48
CA LEU A 431 -8.84 -26.44 0.51
C LEU A 431 -9.86 -26.97 -0.51
N GLU A 432 -9.41 -27.48 -1.66
CA GLU A 432 -10.28 -28.17 -2.62
C GLU A 432 -10.82 -29.47 -2.02
N ARG A 433 -9.98 -30.21 -1.29
CA ARG A 433 -10.37 -31.45 -0.60
C ARG A 433 -11.25 -31.19 0.61
N ASN A 434 -10.85 -30.27 1.51
CA ASN A 434 -11.61 -29.91 2.70
C ASN A 434 -11.60 -28.39 2.96
N PRO A 435 -12.68 -27.67 2.59
CA PRO A 435 -12.78 -26.23 2.77
C PRO A 435 -13.15 -25.81 4.21
N ASN A 436 -13.26 -26.74 5.16
CA ASN A 436 -13.70 -26.47 6.53
C ASN A 436 -12.56 -26.36 7.56
N VAL A 437 -11.30 -26.53 7.15
CA VAL A 437 -10.13 -26.45 8.02
C VAL A 437 -9.62 -25.00 8.08
N PRO A 438 -9.76 -24.29 9.23
CA PRO A 438 -9.39 -22.87 9.33
C PRO A 438 -7.90 -22.62 9.10
N PHE A 439 -7.05 -23.55 9.50
CA PHE A 439 -5.60 -23.45 9.37
C PHE A 439 -5.16 -23.31 7.90
N PHE A 440 -5.85 -23.97 6.97
CA PHE A 440 -5.56 -23.81 5.54
C PHE A 440 -5.85 -22.39 5.06
N TYR A 441 -6.92 -21.75 5.55
CA TYR A 441 -7.15 -20.34 5.23
C TYR A 441 -6.11 -19.41 5.85
N TYR A 442 -5.61 -19.73 7.05
CA TYR A 442 -4.52 -18.98 7.65
C TYR A 442 -3.28 -19.03 6.76
N ILE A 443 -2.84 -20.22 6.33
CA ILE A 443 -1.67 -20.33 5.46
C ILE A 443 -1.91 -19.65 4.10
N LYS A 444 -3.10 -19.79 3.52
CA LYS A 444 -3.46 -19.08 2.28
C LYS A 444 -3.42 -17.55 2.46
N SER A 445 -3.74 -17.04 3.65
CA SER A 445 -3.65 -15.60 3.96
C SER A 445 -2.21 -15.08 4.09
N LEU A 446 -1.20 -15.95 4.08
CA LEU A 446 0.22 -15.58 4.06
C LEU A 446 0.76 -15.37 2.64
N GLY A 447 -0.07 -15.55 1.61
CA GLY A 447 0.30 -15.31 0.20
C GLY A 447 0.58 -13.84 -0.12
N SER A 448 1.25 -13.60 -1.25
CA SER A 448 1.66 -12.25 -1.70
C SER A 448 0.53 -11.39 -2.26
N ASN A 449 -0.52 -12.01 -2.83
CA ASN A 449 -1.70 -11.29 -3.31
C ASN A 449 -2.58 -10.86 -2.12
N GLN A 450 -2.57 -9.57 -1.81
CA GLN A 450 -3.29 -9.01 -0.65
C GLN A 450 -4.81 -9.19 -0.73
N ALA A 451 -5.44 -9.04 -1.90
CA ALA A 451 -6.88 -9.20 -2.03
C ALA A 451 -7.31 -10.66 -1.79
N ASP A 452 -6.58 -11.62 -2.38
CA ASP A 452 -6.83 -13.04 -2.16
C ASP A 452 -6.53 -13.46 -0.73
N ALA A 453 -5.47 -12.90 -0.12
CA ALA A 453 -5.10 -13.14 1.26
C ALA A 453 -6.18 -12.63 2.24
N LEU A 454 -6.74 -11.45 2.01
CA LEU A 454 -7.86 -10.93 2.82
C LEU A 454 -9.10 -11.81 2.66
N ARG A 455 -9.43 -12.21 1.42
CA ARG A 455 -10.56 -13.11 1.16
C ARG A 455 -10.38 -14.44 1.89
N ALA A 456 -9.18 -15.01 1.86
CA ALA A 456 -8.85 -16.23 2.60
C ALA A 456 -9.01 -16.03 4.11
N ALA A 457 -8.45 -14.96 4.68
CA ALA A 457 -8.58 -14.67 6.10
C ALA A 457 -10.04 -14.56 6.55
N LYS A 458 -10.85 -13.79 5.80
CA LYS A 458 -12.29 -13.63 6.07
C LYS A 458 -13.08 -14.92 5.89
N LYS A 459 -12.71 -15.79 4.94
CA LYS A 459 -13.36 -17.09 4.76
C LYS A 459 -13.01 -18.05 5.90
N GLY A 460 -11.74 -18.08 6.33
CA GLY A 460 -11.30 -18.84 7.50
C GLY A 460 -12.05 -18.47 8.77
N LEU A 461 -12.29 -17.16 8.99
CA LEU A 461 -13.08 -16.70 10.15
C LEU A 461 -14.55 -17.17 10.15
N LYS A 462 -15.08 -17.60 8.99
CA LYS A 462 -16.44 -18.12 8.85
C LYS A 462 -16.52 -19.65 9.01
N CYS A 463 -15.40 -20.36 9.04
CA CYS A 463 -15.40 -21.81 9.26
C CYS A 463 -15.90 -22.14 10.68
N ARG A 464 -16.80 -23.14 10.80
CA ARG A 464 -17.37 -23.55 12.10
C ARG A 464 -16.29 -24.00 13.09
N ALA A 465 -15.25 -24.66 12.60
CA ALA A 465 -14.13 -25.14 13.40
C ALA A 465 -13.26 -24.00 13.99
N THR A 466 -13.34 -22.78 13.46
CA THR A 466 -12.54 -21.64 13.93
C THR A 466 -12.85 -21.28 15.37
N ALA A 467 -14.10 -21.47 15.81
CA ALA A 467 -14.50 -21.22 17.20
C ALA A 467 -13.82 -22.15 18.22
N LYS A 468 -13.27 -23.29 17.76
CA LYS A 468 -12.58 -24.28 18.60
C LYS A 468 -11.06 -24.16 18.54
N CYS A 469 -10.53 -23.26 17.71
CA CYS A 469 -9.09 -23.13 17.45
C CYS A 469 -8.68 -21.66 17.64
N ASP A 470 -8.51 -21.26 18.90
CA ASP A 470 -8.28 -19.87 19.28
C ASP A 470 -7.04 -19.26 18.61
N TYR A 471 -5.94 -20.00 18.54
CA TYR A 471 -4.72 -19.54 17.87
C TYR A 471 -5.00 -19.17 16.41
N VAL A 472 -5.60 -20.07 15.63
CA VAL A 472 -5.89 -19.81 14.21
C VAL A 472 -6.91 -18.69 14.07
N ARG A 473 -7.91 -18.62 14.96
CA ARG A 473 -8.89 -17.53 14.99
C ARG A 473 -8.22 -16.17 15.18
N PHE A 474 -7.34 -16.04 16.17
CA PHE A 474 -6.61 -14.80 16.45
C PHE A 474 -5.63 -14.44 15.34
N ALA A 475 -4.91 -15.43 14.79
CA ALA A 475 -4.02 -15.24 13.66
C ALA A 475 -4.78 -14.71 12.43
N LEU A 476 -5.94 -15.28 12.11
CA LEU A 476 -6.81 -14.84 11.02
C LEU A 476 -7.37 -13.43 11.25
N LEU A 477 -7.78 -13.07 12.48
CA LEU A 477 -8.23 -11.71 12.82
C LEU A 477 -7.11 -10.68 12.64
N ASN A 478 -5.92 -10.96 13.16
CA ASN A 478 -4.75 -10.09 13.00
C ASN A 478 -4.38 -9.94 11.51
N ARG A 479 -4.38 -11.04 10.74
CA ARG A 479 -4.12 -10.99 9.29
C ARG A 479 -5.18 -10.19 8.53
N ALA A 480 -6.46 -10.42 8.82
CA ALA A 480 -7.55 -9.69 8.17
C ALA A 480 -7.48 -8.18 8.46
N CYS A 481 -7.18 -7.81 9.72
CA CYS A 481 -6.95 -6.43 10.13
C CYS A 481 -5.78 -5.81 9.35
N ASP A 482 -4.61 -6.46 9.35
CA ASP A 482 -3.39 -5.94 8.72
C ASP A 482 -3.52 -5.74 7.21
N ILE A 483 -4.08 -6.71 6.51
CA ILE A 483 -4.25 -6.63 5.06
C ILE A 483 -5.31 -5.57 4.70
N ALA A 484 -6.45 -5.56 5.39
CA ALA A 484 -7.50 -4.58 5.12
C ALA A 484 -7.05 -3.15 5.44
N PHE A 485 -6.23 -2.96 6.48
CA PHE A 485 -5.62 -1.67 6.79
C PHE A 485 -4.74 -1.19 5.63
N GLY A 486 -3.83 -2.04 5.14
CA GLY A 486 -2.96 -1.70 4.00
C GLY A 486 -3.73 -1.40 2.71
N LEU A 487 -4.72 -2.24 2.37
CA LEU A 487 -5.57 -2.04 1.19
C LEU A 487 -6.40 -0.75 1.31
N GLY A 488 -6.96 -0.47 2.49
CA GLY A 488 -7.72 0.74 2.75
C GLY A 488 -6.90 2.01 2.55
N LEU A 489 -5.67 2.06 3.10
CA LEU A 489 -4.75 3.18 2.88
C LEU A 489 -4.40 3.36 1.40
N GLN A 490 -4.11 2.28 0.69
CA GLN A 490 -3.79 2.33 -0.74
C GLN A 490 -4.97 2.83 -1.56
N CYS A 491 -6.18 2.32 -1.30
CA CYS A 491 -7.40 2.74 -2.01
C CYS A 491 -7.70 4.21 -1.73
N LEU A 492 -7.68 4.66 -0.47
CA LEU A 492 -7.92 6.07 -0.14
C LEU A 492 -6.91 7.00 -0.82
N GLN A 493 -5.63 6.62 -0.86
CA GLN A 493 -4.62 7.43 -1.54
C GLN A 493 -4.84 7.55 -3.05
N THR A 494 -5.30 6.48 -3.69
CA THR A 494 -5.38 6.38 -5.17
C THR A 494 -6.78 6.55 -5.73
N ALA A 495 -7.79 6.74 -4.88
CA ALA A 495 -9.18 6.89 -5.30
C ALA A 495 -9.36 8.08 -6.24
N GLY A 496 -9.63 7.80 -7.50
CA GLY A 496 -10.03 8.78 -8.52
C GLY A 496 -11.55 8.82 -8.71
N THR A 497 -12.26 7.80 -8.22
CA THR A 497 -13.70 7.68 -8.31
C THR A 497 -14.36 7.48 -6.95
N ASP A 498 -15.63 7.84 -6.88
CA ASP A 498 -16.49 7.62 -5.71
C ASP A 498 -16.51 6.16 -5.26
N LYS A 499 -16.48 5.22 -6.20
CA LYS A 499 -16.50 3.79 -5.92
C LYS A 499 -15.21 3.31 -5.24
N GLU A 500 -14.06 3.74 -5.74
CA GLU A 500 -12.75 3.41 -5.15
C GLU A 500 -12.61 4.03 -3.75
N TRP A 501 -13.16 5.22 -3.57
CA TRP A 501 -13.22 5.89 -2.28
C TRP A 501 -14.09 5.13 -1.28
N ASP A 502 -15.32 4.75 -1.66
CA ASP A 502 -16.23 3.94 -0.83
C ASP A 502 -15.59 2.58 -0.48
N GLU A 503 -14.86 1.97 -1.42
CA GLU A 503 -14.11 0.72 -1.20
C GLU A 503 -12.96 0.88 -0.20
N GLY A 504 -12.21 1.98 -0.28
CA GLY A 504 -11.18 2.33 0.70
C GLY A 504 -11.75 2.46 2.12
N ILE A 505 -12.88 3.15 2.28
CA ILE A 505 -13.59 3.25 3.56
C ILE A 505 -14.04 1.88 4.06
N ALA A 506 -14.61 1.04 3.19
CA ALA A 506 -15.06 -0.29 3.55
C ALA A 506 -13.90 -1.16 4.09
N PHE A 507 -12.71 -1.08 3.49
CA PHE A 507 -11.52 -1.77 4.00
C PHE A 507 -11.07 -1.24 5.37
N ILE A 508 -11.04 0.08 5.58
CA ILE A 508 -10.69 0.69 6.87
C ILE A 508 -11.67 0.26 7.97
N MET A 509 -12.98 0.30 7.70
CA MET A 509 -14.01 -0.14 8.64
C MET A 509 -13.93 -1.64 8.93
N SER A 510 -13.62 -2.46 7.92
CA SER A 510 -13.36 -3.90 8.09
C SER A 510 -12.18 -4.15 9.02
N ALA A 511 -11.06 -3.44 8.82
CA ALA A 511 -9.87 -3.57 9.65
C ALA A 511 -10.17 -3.19 11.11
N ARG A 512 -10.88 -2.08 11.33
CA ARG A 512 -11.30 -1.65 12.66
C ARG A 512 -12.14 -2.71 13.37
N LYS A 513 -13.12 -3.29 12.68
CA LYS A 513 -13.98 -4.34 13.24
C LYS A 513 -13.17 -5.56 13.66
N ASP A 514 -12.21 -5.99 12.84
CA ASP A 514 -11.35 -7.13 13.16
C ASP A 514 -10.42 -6.81 14.34
N ALA A 515 -9.86 -5.60 14.40
CA ALA A 515 -9.01 -5.13 15.50
C ALA A 515 -9.77 -5.12 16.83
N LEU A 516 -10.97 -4.51 16.87
CA LEU A 516 -11.84 -4.50 18.04
C LEU A 516 -12.22 -5.92 18.48
N LYS A 517 -12.54 -6.80 17.51
CA LYS A 517 -12.88 -8.19 17.82
C LYS A 517 -11.69 -8.96 18.38
N PHE A 518 -10.49 -8.72 17.86
CA PHE A 518 -9.26 -9.30 18.39
C PHE A 518 -9.02 -8.80 19.82
N MET A 519 -8.95 -7.48 20.04
CA MET A 519 -8.68 -6.88 21.35
C MET A 519 -9.70 -7.29 22.41
N GLY A 520 -10.96 -7.47 22.03
CA GLY A 520 -12.03 -7.89 22.94
C GLY A 520 -12.14 -9.40 23.17
N THR A 521 -11.36 -10.25 22.49
CA THR A 521 -11.47 -11.71 22.66
C THR A 521 -10.14 -12.45 22.83
N ALA A 522 -9.03 -11.86 22.42
CA ALA A 522 -7.69 -12.39 22.63
C ALA A 522 -7.27 -12.19 24.10
N PRO A 523 -6.45 -13.10 24.66
CA PRO A 523 -5.90 -12.90 25.99
C PRO A 523 -5.01 -11.65 26.03
N PRO A 524 -4.84 -11.01 27.19
CA PRO A 524 -4.06 -9.78 27.31
C PRO A 524 -2.56 -9.99 26.99
N ASP A 525 -2.06 -11.21 27.13
CA ASP A 525 -0.70 -11.63 26.79
C ASP A 525 -0.52 -12.09 25.33
N ALA A 526 -1.55 -11.93 24.49
CA ALA A 526 -1.50 -12.41 23.11
C ALA A 526 -0.33 -11.77 22.33
N ARG A 527 0.41 -12.58 21.57
CA ARG A 527 1.63 -12.13 20.86
C ARG A 527 1.36 -10.95 19.94
N CYS A 528 0.23 -10.98 19.24
CA CYS A 528 -0.15 -9.93 18.28
C CYS A 528 -0.88 -8.73 18.92
N MET A 529 -1.10 -8.72 20.25
CA MET A 529 -1.83 -7.64 20.93
C MET A 529 -1.21 -6.27 20.68
N LYS A 530 0.13 -6.16 20.71
CA LYS A 530 0.86 -4.92 20.41
C LYS A 530 0.55 -4.41 19.00
N ASN A 531 0.78 -5.25 17.99
CA ASN A 531 0.56 -4.90 16.59
C ASN A 531 -0.90 -4.48 16.32
N VAL A 532 -1.87 -5.26 16.80
CA VAL A 532 -3.29 -4.97 16.59
C VAL A 532 -3.68 -3.67 17.31
N THR A 533 -3.17 -3.42 18.51
CA THR A 533 -3.50 -2.20 19.25
C THR A 533 -2.88 -0.95 18.62
N PHE A 534 -1.66 -1.04 18.08
CA PHE A 534 -1.09 0.04 17.27
C PHE A 534 -1.91 0.30 16.00
N GLN A 535 -2.38 -0.75 15.31
CA GLN A 535 -3.27 -0.59 14.15
C GLN A 535 -4.59 0.06 14.53
N HIS A 536 -5.20 -0.39 15.63
CA HIS A 536 -6.43 0.18 16.15
C HIS A 536 -6.28 1.68 16.41
N PHE A 537 -5.17 2.11 17.03
CA PHE A 537 -4.87 3.52 17.25
C PHE A 537 -4.86 4.32 15.93
N LEU A 538 -4.15 3.82 14.91
CA LEU A 538 -4.09 4.47 13.60
C LEU A 538 -5.45 4.46 12.87
N LEU A 539 -6.21 3.37 13.00
CA LEU A 539 -7.56 3.25 12.45
C LEU A 539 -8.53 4.25 13.09
N GLU A 540 -8.48 4.42 14.41
CA GLU A 540 -9.28 5.42 15.12
C GLU A 540 -8.94 6.83 14.65
N ILE A 541 -7.66 7.14 14.44
CA ILE A 541 -7.24 8.42 13.83
C ILE A 541 -7.84 8.59 12.44
N ILE A 542 -7.76 7.59 11.56
CA ILE A 542 -8.33 7.66 10.21
C ILE A 542 -9.85 7.83 10.24
N ILE A 543 -10.54 7.22 11.19
CA ILE A 543 -12.01 7.19 11.20
C ILE A 543 -12.61 8.40 11.90
N ARG A 544 -11.99 8.85 13.00
CA ARG A 544 -12.55 9.90 13.87
C ARG A 544 -11.85 11.25 13.74
N GLY A 545 -10.58 11.26 13.34
CA GLY A 545 -9.86 12.49 13.01
C GLY A 545 -9.94 13.58 14.08
N SER A 546 -10.59 14.68 13.72
CA SER A 546 -10.81 15.84 14.60
C SER A 546 -11.61 15.55 15.87
N GLU A 547 -12.41 14.48 15.91
CA GLU A 547 -13.16 14.09 17.11
C GLU A 547 -12.26 13.56 18.24
N ILE A 548 -11.03 13.13 17.93
CA ILE A 548 -10.06 12.72 18.93
C ILE A 548 -9.40 13.97 19.50
N SER A 549 -9.28 14.03 20.82
CA SER A 549 -8.60 15.12 21.52
C SER A 549 -7.09 15.12 21.22
N MET A 550 -6.43 16.29 21.34
CA MET A 550 -4.98 16.40 21.08
C MET A 550 -4.12 15.60 22.07
N ASP A 551 -4.66 15.30 23.25
CA ASP A 551 -4.06 14.46 24.28
C ASP A 551 -4.47 12.98 24.17
N PHE A 552 -5.25 12.62 23.13
CA PHE A 552 -5.66 11.25 22.80
C PHE A 552 -6.41 10.54 23.94
N ARG A 553 -7.17 11.28 24.77
CA ARG A 553 -7.90 10.73 25.93
C ARG A 553 -8.89 9.63 25.53
N GLU A 554 -9.46 9.71 24.34
CA GLU A 554 -10.39 8.71 23.83
C GLU A 554 -9.71 7.38 23.49
N LEU A 555 -8.37 7.34 23.44
CA LEU A 555 -7.55 6.16 23.11
C LEU A 555 -6.78 5.62 24.33
N VAL A 556 -7.20 5.98 25.55
CA VAL A 556 -6.59 5.52 26.81
C VAL A 556 -6.65 4.00 26.95
N ASP A 557 -7.78 3.35 26.60
CA ASP A 557 -7.89 1.87 26.67
C ASP A 557 -6.80 1.18 25.83
N GLY A 558 -6.60 1.64 24.59
CA GLY A 558 -5.53 1.14 23.74
C GLY A 558 -4.14 1.37 24.32
N THR A 559 -3.91 2.52 24.96
CA THR A 559 -2.62 2.82 25.61
C THR A 559 -2.38 1.93 26.82
N THR A 560 -3.40 1.67 27.64
CA THR A 560 -3.32 0.74 28.77
C THR A 560 -3.01 -0.68 28.29
N ARG A 561 -3.71 -1.17 27.25
CA ARG A 561 -3.44 -2.49 26.65
C ARG A 561 -2.03 -2.61 26.09
N LEU A 562 -1.51 -1.57 25.44
CA LEU A 562 -0.13 -1.53 24.98
C LEU A 562 0.86 -1.62 26.12
N SER A 563 0.60 -0.92 27.23
CA SER A 563 1.43 -1.00 28.44
C SER A 563 1.48 -2.43 28.99
N PHE A 564 0.32 -3.10 29.12
CA PHE A 564 0.29 -4.51 29.53
C PHE A 564 1.07 -5.40 28.56
N ALA A 565 0.85 -5.25 27.26
CA ALA A 565 1.53 -6.07 26.27
C ALA A 565 3.06 -5.85 26.22
N ASP A 566 3.53 -4.63 26.49
CA ASP A 566 4.97 -4.34 26.66
C ASP A 566 5.53 -4.96 27.95
N GLN A 567 4.75 -4.98 29.04
CA GLN A 567 5.14 -5.62 30.30
C GLN A 567 5.20 -7.15 30.20
N TYR A 568 4.24 -7.80 29.53
CA TYR A 568 4.33 -9.23 29.20
C TYR A 568 5.55 -9.53 28.33
N ALA A 569 5.83 -8.69 27.33
CA ALA A 569 7.02 -8.85 26.51
C ALA A 569 8.31 -8.73 27.35
N ALA A 570 8.37 -7.76 28.27
CA ALA A 570 9.50 -7.60 29.18
C ALA A 570 9.69 -8.80 30.11
N TYR A 571 8.59 -9.33 30.68
CA TYR A 571 8.60 -10.56 31.48
C TYR A 571 9.18 -11.74 30.70
N LEU A 572 8.80 -11.91 29.43
CA LEU A 572 9.31 -12.96 28.55
C LEU A 572 10.69 -12.65 27.94
N HIS A 573 11.38 -11.59 28.36
CA HIS A 573 12.63 -11.13 27.73
C HIS A 573 12.52 -10.92 26.21
N VAL A 574 11.32 -10.63 25.71
CA VAL A 574 11.06 -10.34 24.29
C VAL A 574 11.34 -8.87 24.05
N PRO A 575 12.23 -8.53 23.08
CA PRO A 575 12.58 -7.15 22.82
C PRO A 575 11.34 -6.33 22.41
N ILE A 576 11.26 -5.12 22.97
CA ILE A 576 10.22 -4.16 22.62
C ILE A 576 10.67 -3.42 21.35
N LEU A 577 10.33 -4.00 20.20
CA LEU A 577 10.77 -3.51 18.89
C LEU A 577 10.10 -2.18 18.51
N LYS A 578 10.88 -1.31 17.87
CA LYS A 578 10.44 -0.08 17.19
C LYS A 578 9.82 -0.40 15.84
N THR A 579 8.72 -1.16 15.85
CA THR A 579 7.98 -1.48 14.62
C THR A 579 7.44 -0.20 13.95
N GLN A 580 7.20 -0.26 12.64
CA GLN A 580 6.71 0.89 11.86
C GLN A 580 5.47 1.54 12.49
N LYS A 581 4.49 0.74 12.90
CA LYS A 581 3.22 1.23 13.47
C LYS A 581 3.42 1.83 14.86
N ARG A 582 4.33 1.28 15.66
CA ARG A 582 4.73 1.86 16.95
C ARG A 582 5.34 3.23 16.76
N LEU A 583 6.35 3.34 15.89
CA LEU A 583 7.02 4.61 15.61
C LEU A 583 6.06 5.65 15.02
N ALA A 584 5.13 5.24 14.16
CA ALA A 584 4.10 6.14 13.62
C ALA A 584 3.20 6.70 14.73
N ARG A 585 2.71 5.84 15.65
CA ARG A 585 1.95 6.28 16.84
C ARG A 585 2.77 7.23 17.70
N GLU A 586 3.99 6.86 18.06
CA GLU A 586 4.87 7.69 18.91
C GLU A 586 5.17 9.05 18.25
N THR A 587 5.40 9.07 16.94
CA THR A 587 5.62 10.29 16.16
C THR A 587 4.37 11.18 16.17
N ILE A 588 3.20 10.61 15.91
CA ILE A 588 1.93 11.34 15.96
C ILE A 588 1.73 11.94 17.36
N MET A 589 1.83 11.13 18.41
CA MET A 589 1.57 11.59 19.78
C MET A 589 2.54 12.69 20.23
N SER A 590 3.84 12.53 19.95
CA SER A 590 4.87 13.48 20.39
C SER A 590 4.82 14.81 19.65
N GLN A 591 4.44 14.81 18.37
CA GLN A 591 4.46 16.02 17.54
C GLN A 591 3.08 16.66 17.33
N MET A 592 1.98 16.00 17.74
CA MET A 592 0.62 16.52 17.59
C MET A 592 0.43 17.96 18.10
N PRO A 593 0.96 18.36 19.28
CA PRO A 593 0.78 19.74 19.76
C PRO A 593 1.44 20.78 18.85
N ALA A 594 2.66 20.52 18.39
CA ALA A 594 3.39 21.41 17.50
C ALA A 594 2.72 21.48 16.12
N ALA A 595 2.35 20.33 15.56
CA ALA A 595 1.63 20.22 14.30
C ALA A 595 0.27 20.95 14.34
N SER A 596 -0.52 20.75 15.39
CA SER A 596 -1.83 21.41 15.55
C SER A 596 -1.67 22.93 15.69
N LYS A 597 -0.67 23.40 16.43
CA LYS A 597 -0.37 24.83 16.56
C LYS A 597 0.04 25.46 15.23
N GLU A 598 0.83 24.74 14.42
CA GLU A 598 1.35 25.26 13.16
C GLU A 598 0.32 25.21 12.02
N TRP A 599 -0.49 24.16 11.96
CA TRP A 599 -1.31 23.83 10.78
C TRP A 599 -2.80 23.65 11.06
N GLY A 600 -3.26 23.73 12.31
CA GLY A 600 -4.66 23.45 12.68
C GLY A 600 -5.66 24.22 11.84
N ASP A 601 -5.52 25.54 11.76
CA ASP A 601 -6.41 26.42 10.98
C ASP A 601 -6.34 26.13 9.48
N VAL A 602 -5.14 25.84 8.97
CA VAL A 602 -4.93 25.50 7.55
C VAL A 602 -5.62 24.18 7.21
N VAL A 603 -5.54 23.17 8.08
CA VAL A 603 -6.19 21.87 7.86
C VAL A 603 -7.71 22.01 7.85
N VAL A 604 -8.28 22.87 8.71
CA VAL A 604 -9.72 23.18 8.66
C VAL A 604 -10.07 23.83 7.32
N ALA A 605 -9.32 24.84 6.89
CA ALA A 605 -9.55 25.51 5.62
C ALA A 605 -9.40 24.57 4.41
N ILE A 606 -8.41 23.67 4.43
CA ILE A 606 -8.24 22.61 3.43
C ILE A 606 -9.52 21.77 3.37
N ALA A 607 -10.02 21.31 4.51
CA ALA A 607 -11.15 20.42 4.52
C ALA A 607 -12.47 21.09 4.11
N ASP A 608 -12.63 22.40 4.37
CA ASP A 608 -13.77 23.18 3.87
C ASP A 608 -13.81 23.20 2.34
N LEU A 609 -12.64 23.27 1.68
CA LEU A 609 -12.52 23.14 0.22
C LEU A 609 -12.99 21.77 -0.30
N HIS A 610 -12.93 20.73 0.55
CA HIS A 610 -13.36 19.36 0.25
C HIS A 610 -14.71 18.99 0.90
N SER A 611 -15.48 19.96 1.41
CA SER A 611 -16.67 19.73 2.24
C SER A 611 -17.75 18.80 1.64
N TYR A 612 -17.78 18.63 0.31
CA TYR A 612 -18.62 17.62 -0.36
C TYR A 612 -18.26 16.18 0.06
N LYS A 613 -16.96 15.85 0.14
CA LYS A 613 -16.48 14.51 0.53
C LYS A 613 -16.82 14.19 1.99
N SER A 614 -16.60 15.13 2.91
CA SER A 614 -16.91 14.95 4.34
C SER A 614 -18.41 14.70 4.61
N LYS A 615 -19.32 15.33 3.86
CA LYS A 615 -20.77 15.05 3.99
C LYS A 615 -21.14 13.63 3.54
N LYS A 616 -20.42 13.10 2.54
CA LYS A 616 -20.61 11.74 2.04
C LYS A 616 -20.01 10.71 2.99
N GLU A 617 -18.95 11.07 3.70
CA GLU A 617 -18.24 10.21 4.65
C GLU A 617 -19.13 9.73 5.79
N SER A 618 -19.86 10.63 6.45
CA SER A 618 -20.75 10.22 7.54
C SER A 618 -21.77 9.18 7.08
N ARG A 619 -22.22 9.27 5.82
CA ARG A 619 -23.09 8.26 5.21
C ARG A 619 -22.34 6.96 4.96
N ALA A 620 -21.14 6.98 4.40
CA ALA A 620 -20.34 5.79 4.11
C ALA A 620 -19.92 5.04 5.39
N ILE A 621 -19.50 5.76 6.44
CA ILE A 621 -19.14 5.18 7.74
C ILE A 621 -20.37 4.53 8.38
N THR A 622 -21.53 5.20 8.35
CA THR A 622 -22.78 4.65 8.90
C THR A 622 -23.33 3.49 8.06
N ALA A 623 -23.18 3.57 6.74
CA ALA A 623 -23.62 2.56 5.77
C ALA A 623 -22.62 1.40 5.60
N GLY A 624 -21.51 1.38 6.34
CA GLY A 624 -20.52 0.30 6.43
C GLY A 624 -21.07 -1.01 7.01
N ASP A 625 -22.31 -1.35 6.66
CA ASP A 625 -22.93 -2.66 6.82
C ASP A 625 -22.08 -3.71 6.08
N PRO A 626 -21.70 -4.82 6.74
CA PRO A 626 -20.86 -5.88 6.17
C PRO A 626 -21.33 -6.47 4.83
N ARG A 627 -22.55 -6.17 4.37
CA ARG A 627 -23.04 -6.53 3.03
C ARG A 627 -22.26 -5.88 1.87
N GLY A 628 -21.68 -4.68 2.06
CA GLY A 628 -20.90 -4.00 1.02
C GLY A 628 -19.58 -4.72 0.67
N ILE A 629 -18.86 -5.22 1.68
CA ILE A 629 -17.59 -5.95 1.51
C ILE A 629 -17.80 -7.31 0.82
N ALA A 630 -18.94 -7.95 1.05
CA ALA A 630 -19.28 -9.19 0.38
C ALA A 630 -19.45 -9.00 -1.15
N TRP A 631 -19.90 -7.83 -1.56
CA TRP A 631 -20.05 -7.45 -2.97
C TRP A 631 -18.70 -7.16 -3.65
N THR A 632 -17.81 -6.37 -3.03
CA THR A 632 -16.48 -6.06 -3.58
C THR A 632 -15.55 -7.27 -3.64
N LEU A 633 -15.60 -8.16 -2.65
CA LEU A 633 -14.75 -9.36 -2.63
C LEU A 633 -15.30 -10.55 -3.43
N GLY A 634 -16.44 -10.41 -4.11
CA GLY A 634 -17.09 -11.51 -4.85
C GLY A 634 -17.55 -12.66 -3.95
N LEU A 635 -17.75 -12.40 -2.66
CA LEU A 635 -18.17 -13.39 -1.66
C LEU A 635 -19.69 -13.58 -1.72
N LYS A 636 -20.22 -14.14 -2.82
CA LYS A 636 -21.59 -14.67 -2.81
C LYS A 636 -21.66 -15.85 -1.83
N GLN A 637 -22.64 -15.83 -0.92
CA GLN A 637 -23.01 -17.02 -0.17
C GLN A 637 -23.55 -18.05 -1.16
N GLY A 638 -22.73 -19.05 -1.49
CA GLY A 638 -23.25 -20.31 -2.00
C GLY A 638 -23.99 -20.97 -0.85
N ASN A 639 -25.31 -20.92 -0.85
CA ASN A 639 -26.12 -21.81 -0.04
C ASN A 639 -25.95 -23.22 -0.62
N HIS A 640 -25.09 -24.02 0.03
CA HIS A 640 -25.09 -25.47 -0.05
C HIS A 640 -25.00 -26.04 1.36
#